data_AF-A0AAX3QM79-F1
#
_entry.id   AF-A0AAX3QM79-F1
#
_cell.length_a   1.000
_cell.length_b   1.000
_cell.length_c   1.000
_cell.angle_alpha   90.00
_cell.angle_beta   90.00
_cell.angle_gamma   90.00
#
_symmetry.space_group_name_H-M   'P 1'
#
loop_
_entity.id
_entity.type
_entity.pdbx_description
1 polymer ?
#
loop_
_entity_poly.entity_id
_entity_poly.type
_entity_poly.pdbx_seq_one_letter_code
_entity_poly.pdbx_strand_id
1 'polypeptide(L)'
;MNKKLITTLACSALLFGLAACGSNEKTSNDVQTKEKDQPQQEVKKETTKEENKESAKGNRSNPVAFNESATINDVILNSDGGEFKKFKAKVEFSVLEVIRGDQAQQILQQENQFNKPAPEGREWALVKVKGKVVEAETEDYPYPLYSSNVSLVSNEGQVYKHELSAVVPNELHQELFKGAEGEGYIYQDVKIGDDFKVQFETHEGKKVFFKTK
;
A
#
# COMPACT_ATOMS: atom_id res chain seq x y z
N MET A 1 -19.79 54.34 -9.76
CA MET A 1 -20.33 54.95 -8.52
C MET A 1 -20.11 53.98 -7.38
N ASN A 2 -19.19 54.34 -6.49
CA ASN A 2 -18.75 53.56 -5.34
C ASN A 2 -19.77 53.68 -4.22
N LYS A 3 -20.12 52.57 -3.55
CA LYS A 3 -20.50 52.60 -2.13
C LYS A 3 -19.90 51.39 -1.40
N LYS A 4 -18.91 51.71 -0.57
CA LYS A 4 -18.42 50.93 0.58
C LYS A 4 -19.45 51.00 1.72
N LEU A 5 -19.13 50.33 2.84
CA LEU A 5 -19.72 50.33 4.21
C LEU A 5 -20.64 49.11 4.49
N ILE A 6 -20.57 48.32 5.58
CA ILE A 6 -19.98 48.46 6.93
C ILE A 6 -19.62 47.07 7.50
N THR A 7 -18.50 47.00 8.21
CA THR A 7 -18.03 45.90 9.07
C THR A 7 -18.76 45.91 10.42
N THR A 8 -19.28 44.77 10.89
CA THR A 8 -19.63 44.58 12.31
C THR A 8 -18.99 43.31 12.82
N LEU A 9 -17.97 43.50 13.65
CA LEU A 9 -17.22 42.50 14.39
C LEU A 9 -17.92 42.32 15.75
N ALA A 10 -18.41 41.12 16.06
CA ALA A 10 -18.91 40.78 17.39
C ALA A 10 -18.07 39.63 17.95
N CYS A 11 -17.11 39.99 18.81
CA CYS A 11 -16.37 39.07 19.66
C CYS A 11 -17.32 38.49 20.71
N SER A 12 -17.45 37.16 20.77
CA SER A 12 -17.96 36.47 21.94
C SER A 12 -16.93 35.43 22.35
N ALA A 13 -16.17 35.80 23.38
CA ALA A 13 -15.30 34.89 24.11
C ALA A 13 -16.14 34.15 25.15
N LEU A 14 -16.11 32.82 25.11
CA LEU A 14 -16.51 31.95 26.21
C LEU A 14 -15.44 30.88 26.35
N LEU A 15 -14.78 30.93 27.50
CA LEU A 15 -13.63 30.11 27.87
C LEU A 15 -14.03 29.11 28.97
N PHE A 16 -13.41 27.93 28.86
CA PHE A 16 -13.16 26.87 29.85
C PHE A 16 -14.22 25.80 30.12
N GLY A 17 -13.84 24.58 29.73
CA GLY A 17 -14.28 23.30 30.30
C GLY A 17 -13.35 22.18 29.81
N LEU A 18 -12.24 21.94 30.53
CA LEU A 18 -11.40 20.75 30.35
C LEU A 18 -12.14 19.56 30.98
N ALA A 19 -12.45 18.55 30.17
CA ALA A 19 -12.74 17.21 30.63
C ALA A 19 -11.91 16.23 29.80
N ALA A 20 -10.90 15.69 30.45
CA ALA A 20 -10.13 14.54 29.98
C ALA A 20 -11.01 13.28 30.05
N CYS A 21 -11.03 12.51 28.98
CA CYS A 21 -11.13 11.05 29.01
C CYS A 21 -10.55 10.52 27.70
N GLY A 22 -9.42 9.84 27.82
CA GLY A 22 -8.77 9.17 26.72
C GLY A 22 -9.57 7.96 26.25
N SER A 23 -9.47 7.67 24.96
CA SER A 23 -9.67 6.34 24.41
C SER A 23 -8.62 6.19 23.31
N ASN A 24 -7.53 5.53 23.69
CA ASN A 24 -6.42 5.22 22.81
C ASN A 24 -6.85 3.97 22.02
N GLU A 25 -7.51 4.13 20.88
CA GLU A 25 -7.74 3.01 19.96
C GLU A 25 -6.42 2.68 19.25
N LYS A 26 -5.66 1.78 19.87
CA LYS A 26 -4.59 1.07 19.20
C LYS A 26 -5.24 0.02 18.29
N THR A 27 -5.34 0.34 17.01
CA THR A 27 -5.59 -0.65 15.96
C THR A 27 -4.48 -1.70 16.02
N SER A 28 -4.82 -2.87 16.54
CA SER A 28 -3.90 -4.00 16.66
C SER A 28 -3.89 -4.75 15.33
N ASN A 29 -2.71 -4.90 14.73
CA ASN A 29 -2.49 -5.83 13.63
C ASN A 29 -2.45 -7.23 14.23
N ASP A 30 -3.57 -7.96 14.16
CA ASP A 30 -3.63 -9.35 14.60
C ASP A 30 -3.34 -10.28 13.41
N VAL A 31 -2.16 -10.92 13.45
CA VAL A 31 -1.87 -12.16 12.75
C VAL A 31 -1.69 -13.22 13.83
N GLN A 32 -2.53 -14.26 13.83
CA GLN A 32 -2.56 -15.28 14.90
C GLN A 32 -1.96 -16.63 14.48
N THR A 33 -1.27 -17.27 15.45
CA THR A 33 -0.99 -18.71 15.54
C THR A 33 -1.15 -19.21 17.00
N LYS A 34 -1.43 -20.50 17.22
CA LYS A 34 -1.85 -21.12 18.50
C LYS A 34 -0.75 -21.99 19.16
N GLU A 35 -0.61 -21.94 20.50
CA GLU A 35 -0.54 -23.12 21.41
C GLU A 35 -0.62 -22.80 22.94
N LYS A 36 -0.76 -23.84 23.79
CA LYS A 36 -1.49 -23.98 25.09
C LYS A 36 -0.76 -23.71 26.44
N ASP A 37 -1.60 -23.30 27.43
CA ASP A 37 -1.73 -23.56 28.90
C ASP A 37 -0.61 -23.36 29.98
N GLN A 38 -0.81 -22.31 30.81
CA GLN A 38 -0.88 -22.16 32.31
C GLN A 38 0.15 -22.77 33.32
N PRO A 39 0.26 -22.29 34.61
CA PRO A 39 0.14 -20.92 35.19
C PRO A 39 1.14 -20.54 36.34
N GLN A 40 1.13 -19.25 36.72
CA GLN A 40 1.18 -18.65 38.08
C GLN A 40 2.47 -18.00 38.68
N GLN A 41 2.26 -16.73 39.08
CA GLN A 41 2.69 -15.98 40.29
C GLN A 41 3.89 -15.00 40.28
N GLU A 42 3.61 -13.89 40.99
CA GLU A 42 4.18 -12.54 40.93
C GLU A 42 5.50 -12.36 41.69
N VAL A 43 6.46 -11.61 41.12
CA VAL A 43 7.29 -10.66 41.88
C VAL A 43 7.63 -9.47 40.99
N LYS A 44 7.24 -8.28 41.45
CA LYS A 44 7.53 -6.96 40.88
C LYS A 44 9.01 -6.63 41.08
N LYS A 45 9.80 -6.59 40.00
CA LYS A 45 11.13 -5.97 39.99
C LYS A 45 11.25 -5.07 38.77
N GLU A 46 11.35 -3.78 39.02
CA GLU A 46 11.62 -2.75 38.02
C GLU A 46 12.84 -3.16 37.20
N THR A 47 12.58 -3.51 35.96
CA THR A 47 13.59 -3.69 34.93
C THR A 47 13.01 -2.98 33.72
N THR A 48 13.70 -1.94 33.26
CA THR A 48 13.41 -1.19 32.05
C THR A 48 13.18 -2.18 30.92
N LYS A 49 11.91 -2.46 30.59
CA LYS A 49 11.53 -3.23 29.40
C LYS A 49 11.87 -2.34 28.21
N GLU A 50 13.03 -2.56 27.62
CA GLU A 50 13.12 -2.46 26.17
C GLU A 50 12.07 -3.42 25.61
N GLU A 51 10.88 -2.89 25.31
CA GLU A 51 9.92 -3.56 24.45
C GLU A 51 10.62 -3.73 23.10
N ASN A 52 11.20 -4.91 22.90
CA ASN A 52 11.44 -5.44 21.57
C ASN A 52 10.07 -5.67 20.93
N LYS A 53 9.44 -4.57 20.47
CA LYS A 53 8.31 -4.61 19.55
C LYS A 53 8.85 -5.22 18.28
N GLU A 54 8.71 -6.53 18.14
CA GLU A 54 8.73 -7.18 16.84
C GLU A 54 7.72 -6.41 15.97
N SER A 55 8.26 -5.59 15.05
CA SER A 55 7.44 -4.65 14.32
C SER A 55 6.49 -5.43 13.41
N ALA A 56 5.20 -5.14 13.44
CA ALA A 56 4.18 -5.86 12.67
C ALA A 56 4.62 -5.98 11.20
N LYS A 57 4.71 -7.21 10.68
CA LYS A 57 5.19 -7.49 9.32
C LYS A 57 4.38 -6.73 8.27
N GLY A 58 5.05 -6.30 7.19
CA GLY A 58 4.44 -5.50 6.12
C GLY A 58 4.58 -4.00 6.32
N ASN A 59 5.19 -3.53 7.41
CA ASN A 59 5.60 -2.12 7.53
C ASN A 59 6.93 -1.86 6.79
N ARG A 60 7.31 -0.59 6.58
CA ARG A 60 8.53 -0.24 5.83
C ARG A 60 9.84 -0.76 6.45
N SER A 61 9.91 -0.86 7.78
CA SER A 61 11.07 -1.36 8.53
C SER A 61 11.11 -2.89 8.62
N ASN A 62 9.97 -3.57 8.46
CA ASN A 62 9.85 -5.02 8.38
C ASN A 62 8.92 -5.44 7.22
N PRO A 63 9.37 -5.24 5.97
CA PRO A 63 8.56 -5.55 4.80
C PRO A 63 8.35 -7.06 4.65
N VAL A 64 7.28 -7.44 3.97
CA VAL A 64 7.03 -8.82 3.54
C VAL A 64 8.16 -9.27 2.62
N ALA A 65 8.59 -10.53 2.75
CA ALA A 65 9.71 -11.03 1.96
C ALA A 65 9.35 -11.12 0.47
N PHE A 66 10.38 -11.11 -0.39
CA PHE A 66 10.19 -11.34 -1.82
C PHE A 66 9.65 -12.77 -2.05
N ASN A 67 8.73 -12.94 -3.01
CA ASN A 67 7.94 -14.16 -3.25
C ASN A 67 7.02 -14.63 -2.10
N GLU A 68 6.90 -13.86 -1.02
CA GLU A 68 5.92 -14.13 0.03
C GLU A 68 4.63 -13.34 -0.23
N SER A 69 3.49 -14.01 -0.05
CA SER A 69 2.17 -13.36 -0.09
C SER A 69 1.79 -12.78 1.27
N ALA A 70 1.27 -11.55 1.26
CA ALA A 70 0.61 -10.96 2.42
C ALA A 70 -0.91 -11.01 2.26
N THR A 71 -1.62 -11.45 3.30
CA THR A 71 -3.08 -11.36 3.38
C THR A 71 -3.49 -10.04 4.03
N ILE A 72 -4.32 -9.26 3.34
CA ILE A 72 -4.60 -7.86 3.65
C ILE A 72 -6.13 -7.68 3.68
N ASN A 73 -6.63 -7.11 4.78
CA ASN A 73 -8.02 -6.66 4.86
C ASN A 73 -8.16 -5.34 4.08
N ASP A 74 -9.07 -5.32 3.13
CA ASP A 74 -9.38 -4.16 2.31
C ASP A 74 -10.89 -4.11 2.02
N VAL A 75 -11.27 -3.29 1.04
CA VAL A 75 -12.65 -3.05 0.67
C VAL A 75 -12.79 -2.98 -0.85
N ILE A 76 -13.96 -3.36 -1.33
CA ILE A 76 -14.43 -3.08 -2.69
C ILE A 76 -15.32 -1.86 -2.60
N LEU A 77 -14.99 -0.84 -3.40
CA LEU A 77 -15.75 0.40 -3.51
C LEU A 77 -16.45 0.42 -4.87
N ASN A 78 -17.75 0.67 -4.87
CA ASN A 78 -18.55 0.74 -6.10
C ASN A 78 -19.59 1.86 -5.98
N SER A 79 -19.92 2.51 -7.10
CA SER A 79 -20.90 3.62 -7.15
C SER A 79 -21.99 3.38 -8.19
N ASP A 80 -22.21 2.13 -8.58
CA ASP A 80 -23.20 1.77 -9.60
C ASP A 80 -24.61 2.10 -9.13
N GLY A 81 -25.38 2.72 -10.03
CA GLY A 81 -26.72 3.20 -9.72
C GLY A 81 -26.77 4.49 -8.89
N GLY A 82 -25.63 5.18 -8.71
CA GLY A 82 -25.56 6.48 -8.05
C GLY A 82 -25.47 6.42 -6.51
N GLU A 83 -25.42 5.21 -5.93
CA GLU A 83 -25.20 4.99 -4.50
C GLU A 83 -23.79 4.45 -4.26
N PHE A 84 -23.06 5.08 -3.34
CA PHE A 84 -21.75 4.57 -2.92
C PHE A 84 -21.92 3.35 -2.01
N LYS A 85 -21.38 2.21 -2.45
CA LYS A 85 -21.35 0.94 -1.73
C LYS A 85 -19.93 0.57 -1.37
N LYS A 86 -19.80 -0.02 -0.18
CA LYS A 86 -18.54 -0.48 0.39
C LYS A 86 -18.74 -1.90 0.91
N PHE A 87 -17.93 -2.83 0.42
CA PHE A 87 -17.95 -4.23 0.83
C PHE A 87 -16.58 -4.60 1.40
N LYS A 88 -16.53 -5.32 2.52
CA LYS A 88 -15.25 -5.83 3.01
C LYS A 88 -14.71 -6.91 2.08
N ALA A 89 -13.40 -6.91 1.93
CA ALA A 89 -12.67 -7.92 1.19
C ALA A 89 -11.39 -8.30 1.93
N LYS A 90 -10.88 -9.49 1.61
CA LYS A 90 -9.58 -9.97 2.04
C LYS A 90 -8.80 -10.36 0.79
N VAL A 91 -7.69 -9.69 0.55
CA VAL A 91 -6.86 -9.88 -0.63
C VAL A 91 -5.50 -10.45 -0.26
N GLU A 92 -4.96 -11.32 -1.10
CA GLU A 92 -3.55 -11.69 -1.07
C GLU A 92 -2.80 -10.89 -2.12
N PHE A 93 -1.65 -10.34 -1.75
CA PHE A 93 -0.75 -9.63 -2.66
C PHE A 93 0.67 -10.14 -2.50
N SER A 94 1.39 -10.31 -3.62
CA SER A 94 2.80 -10.72 -3.63
C SER A 94 3.58 -10.07 -4.77
N VAL A 95 4.89 -9.97 -4.56
CA VAL A 95 5.86 -9.57 -5.59
C VAL A 95 6.56 -10.84 -6.07
N LEU A 96 6.45 -11.12 -7.37
CA LEU A 96 6.90 -12.38 -7.98
C LEU A 96 8.23 -12.25 -8.72
N GLU A 97 8.46 -11.11 -9.35
CA GLU A 97 9.63 -10.91 -10.21
C GLU A 97 10.01 -9.44 -10.25
N VAL A 98 11.31 -9.17 -10.32
CA VAL A 98 11.85 -7.82 -10.54
C VAL A 98 12.91 -7.89 -11.64
N ILE A 99 12.63 -7.26 -12.78
CA ILE A 99 13.54 -7.14 -13.92
C ILE A 99 14.03 -5.69 -13.99
N ARG A 100 15.33 -5.47 -14.21
CA ARG A 100 15.93 -4.14 -14.17
C ARG A 100 16.89 -3.90 -15.33
N GLY A 101 17.30 -2.64 -15.50
CA GLY A 101 18.41 -2.25 -16.36
C GLY A 101 18.16 -2.60 -17.82
N ASP A 102 19.22 -3.06 -18.49
CA ASP A 102 19.20 -3.40 -19.91
C ASP A 102 18.15 -4.47 -20.25
N GLN A 103 17.91 -5.44 -19.36
CA GLN A 103 16.90 -6.47 -19.59
C GLN A 103 15.49 -5.86 -19.60
N ALA A 104 15.17 -4.98 -18.65
CA ALA A 104 13.90 -4.27 -18.62
C ALA A 104 13.74 -3.37 -19.86
N GLN A 105 14.80 -2.64 -20.22
CA GLN A 105 14.82 -1.80 -21.42
C GLN A 105 14.54 -2.60 -22.70
N GLN A 106 15.14 -3.78 -22.84
CA GLN A 106 14.94 -4.65 -24.00
C GLN A 106 13.50 -5.14 -24.08
N ILE A 107 12.90 -5.59 -22.96
CA ILE A 107 11.50 -6.01 -22.90
C ILE A 107 10.57 -4.87 -23.33
N LEU A 108 10.78 -3.67 -22.77
CA LEU A 108 9.99 -2.49 -23.13
C LEU A 108 10.14 -2.14 -24.61
N GLN A 109 11.36 -2.18 -25.15
CA GLN A 109 11.59 -1.84 -26.55
C GLN A 109 10.97 -2.86 -27.53
N GLN A 110 10.94 -4.13 -27.13
CA GLN A 110 10.27 -5.20 -27.89
C GLN A 110 8.75 -5.04 -27.85
N GLU A 111 8.18 -4.68 -26.70
CA GLU A 111 6.75 -4.43 -26.56
C GLU A 111 6.31 -3.23 -27.40
N ASN A 112 7.09 -2.14 -27.35
CA ASN A 112 6.85 -0.97 -28.16
C ASN A 112 8.15 -0.22 -28.47
N GLN A 113 8.49 -0.17 -29.75
CA GLN A 113 9.70 0.52 -30.22
C GLN A 113 9.73 2.03 -29.93
N PHE A 114 8.59 2.64 -29.58
CA PHE A 114 8.49 4.06 -29.19
C PHE A 114 8.70 4.30 -27.70
N ASN A 115 8.89 3.25 -26.89
CA ASN A 115 9.26 3.41 -25.50
C ASN A 115 10.60 4.14 -25.39
N LYS A 116 10.64 5.17 -24.53
CA LYS A 116 11.85 5.96 -24.35
C LYS A 116 12.86 5.19 -23.49
N PRO A 117 14.17 5.38 -23.74
CA PRO A 117 15.17 4.88 -22.82
C PRO A 117 15.02 5.54 -21.44
N ALA A 118 15.44 4.85 -20.39
CA ALA A 118 15.56 5.47 -19.07
C ALA A 118 16.55 6.66 -19.14
N PRO A 119 16.31 7.76 -18.39
CA PRO A 119 17.22 8.91 -18.36
C PRO A 119 18.58 8.55 -17.79
N GLU A 120 19.57 9.42 -18.01
CA GLU A 120 20.89 9.27 -17.39
C GLU A 120 20.80 9.14 -15.85
N GLY A 121 21.56 8.20 -15.29
CA GLY A 121 21.55 7.90 -13.86
C GLY A 121 20.34 7.08 -13.37
N ARG A 122 19.45 6.67 -14.28
CA ARG A 122 18.25 5.89 -14.01
C ARG A 122 18.20 4.64 -14.88
N GLU A 123 17.42 3.67 -14.46
CA GLU A 123 17.17 2.43 -15.19
C GLU A 123 15.68 2.07 -15.10
N TRP A 124 15.16 1.34 -16.08
CA TRP A 124 13.83 0.77 -15.95
C TRP A 124 13.82 -0.37 -14.94
N ALA A 125 12.76 -0.43 -14.14
CA ALA A 125 12.39 -1.58 -13.35
C ALA A 125 10.98 -2.04 -13.78
N LEU A 126 10.83 -3.32 -14.07
CA LEU A 126 9.56 -4.01 -14.23
C LEU A 126 9.36 -4.91 -13.01
N VAL A 127 8.21 -4.78 -12.35
CA VAL A 127 7.90 -5.58 -11.17
C VAL A 127 6.61 -6.35 -11.45
N LYS A 128 6.71 -7.68 -11.49
CA LYS A 128 5.55 -8.55 -11.62
C LYS A 128 4.93 -8.77 -10.25
N VAL A 129 3.64 -8.53 -10.14
CA VAL A 129 2.88 -8.74 -8.91
C VAL A 129 1.72 -9.68 -9.16
N LYS A 130 1.22 -10.28 -8.08
CA LYS A 130 0.01 -11.12 -8.09
C LYS A 130 -0.96 -10.67 -7.03
N GLY A 131 -2.22 -10.57 -7.42
CA GLY A 131 -3.35 -10.33 -6.51
C GLY A 131 -4.33 -11.50 -6.53
N LYS A 132 -4.99 -11.75 -5.40
CA LYS A 132 -6.10 -12.69 -5.27
C LYS A 132 -7.14 -12.19 -4.30
N VAL A 133 -8.42 -12.32 -4.62
CA VAL A 133 -9.50 -12.03 -3.66
C VAL A 133 -9.87 -13.32 -2.94
N VAL A 134 -9.46 -13.45 -1.69
CA VAL A 134 -9.70 -14.65 -0.88
C VAL A 134 -11.13 -14.65 -0.34
N GLU A 135 -11.60 -13.51 0.15
CA GLU A 135 -12.95 -13.31 0.67
C GLU A 135 -13.49 -11.95 0.20
N ALA A 136 -14.79 -11.88 -0.03
CA ALA A 136 -15.52 -10.64 -0.27
C ALA A 136 -16.97 -10.79 0.26
N GLU A 137 -17.54 -9.70 0.77
CA GLU A 137 -18.95 -9.62 1.18
C GLU A 137 -19.92 -9.57 0.00
N THR A 138 -19.42 -9.44 -1.23
CA THR A 138 -20.20 -9.42 -2.47
C THR A 138 -19.62 -10.41 -3.48
N GLU A 139 -20.49 -10.98 -4.31
CA GLU A 139 -20.14 -11.79 -5.49
C GLU A 139 -20.30 -10.99 -6.80
N ASP A 140 -20.94 -9.81 -6.73
CA ASP A 140 -21.41 -9.06 -7.91
C ASP A 140 -20.45 -7.95 -8.34
N TYR A 141 -19.52 -7.56 -7.47
CA TYR A 141 -18.57 -6.48 -7.74
C TYR A 141 -17.12 -6.96 -7.63
N PRO A 142 -16.26 -6.64 -8.60
CA PRO A 142 -14.86 -7.03 -8.56
C PRO A 142 -14.05 -6.10 -7.65
N TYR A 143 -12.96 -6.64 -7.11
CA TYR A 143 -11.87 -5.85 -6.52
C TYR A 143 -10.98 -5.29 -7.65
N PRO A 144 -10.90 -3.96 -7.81
CA PRO A 144 -9.97 -3.36 -8.77
C PRO A 144 -8.54 -3.44 -8.22
N LEU A 145 -7.64 -4.05 -8.98
CA LEU A 145 -6.20 -4.08 -8.70
C LEU A 145 -5.46 -3.51 -9.90
N TYR A 146 -5.04 -2.26 -9.77
CA TYR A 146 -4.41 -1.49 -10.84
C TYR A 146 -3.00 -1.06 -10.46
N SER A 147 -2.21 -0.66 -11.46
CA SER A 147 -0.87 -0.11 -11.26
C SER A 147 -0.85 1.07 -10.28
N SER A 148 -1.91 1.88 -10.22
CA SER A 148 -2.06 3.00 -9.28
C SER A 148 -2.13 2.60 -7.81
N ASN A 149 -2.46 1.34 -7.49
CA ASN A 149 -2.40 0.82 -6.13
C ASN A 149 -0.97 0.50 -5.68
N VAL A 150 0.02 0.55 -6.59
CA VAL A 150 1.38 0.11 -6.32
C VAL A 150 2.36 1.25 -6.58
N SER A 151 3.33 1.41 -5.68
CA SER A 151 4.40 2.40 -5.82
C SER A 151 5.76 1.78 -5.51
N LEU A 152 6.81 2.25 -6.17
CA LEU A 152 8.19 1.93 -5.80
C LEU A 152 8.72 3.00 -4.86
N VAL A 153 9.28 2.57 -3.74
CA VAL A 153 9.81 3.46 -2.69
C VAL A 153 11.30 3.22 -2.57
N SER A 154 12.10 4.25 -2.79
CA SER A 154 13.57 4.17 -2.72
C SER A 154 14.05 3.66 -1.36
N ASN A 155 15.28 3.18 -1.31
CA ASN A 155 15.84 2.74 -0.03
C ASN A 155 15.86 3.89 1.01
N GLU A 156 16.12 5.11 0.56
CA GLU A 156 16.08 6.33 1.38
C GLU A 156 14.66 6.74 1.79
N GLY A 157 13.63 6.24 1.11
CA GLY A 157 12.22 6.43 1.48
C GLY A 157 11.45 7.43 0.63
N GLN A 158 11.98 7.77 -0.53
CA GLN A 158 11.28 8.61 -1.49
C GLN A 158 10.41 7.74 -2.39
N VAL A 159 9.14 8.12 -2.58
CA VAL A 159 8.28 7.47 -3.56
C VAL A 159 8.74 7.93 -4.95
N TYR A 160 9.05 6.98 -5.83
CA TYR A 160 9.36 7.29 -7.21
C TYR A 160 8.12 7.86 -7.91
N LYS A 161 8.33 8.90 -8.72
CA LYS A 161 7.26 9.53 -9.48
C LYS A 161 7.22 8.95 -10.88
N HIS A 162 6.03 8.73 -11.42
CA HIS A 162 5.83 8.39 -12.82
C HIS A 162 6.08 9.62 -13.72
N GLU A 163 7.35 9.92 -13.99
CA GLU A 163 7.75 11.00 -14.90
C GLU A 163 7.81 10.53 -16.36
N LEU A 164 8.01 9.22 -16.57
CA LEU A 164 8.01 8.58 -17.87
C LEU A 164 6.90 7.53 -17.96
N SER A 165 6.29 7.45 -19.13
CA SER A 165 5.34 6.40 -19.50
C SER A 165 6.00 5.43 -20.46
N ALA A 166 5.66 4.16 -20.33
CA ALA A 166 6.06 3.09 -21.22
C ALA A 166 4.87 2.16 -21.46
N VAL A 167 4.77 1.61 -22.66
CA VAL A 167 3.89 0.48 -22.93
C VAL A 167 4.58 -0.78 -22.44
N VAL A 168 3.94 -1.52 -21.55
CA VAL A 168 4.54 -2.68 -20.89
C VAL A 168 3.75 -3.95 -21.19
N PRO A 169 4.42 -5.10 -21.32
CA PRO A 169 3.70 -6.35 -21.52
C PRO A 169 2.86 -6.67 -20.29
N ASN A 170 1.60 -7.04 -20.50
CA ASN A 170 0.67 -7.42 -19.43
C ASN A 170 0.68 -6.45 -18.23
N GLU A 171 0.46 -5.15 -18.50
CA GLU A 171 0.35 -4.13 -17.45
C GLU A 171 -0.68 -4.54 -16.38
N LEU A 172 -0.38 -4.24 -15.11
CA LEU A 172 -1.29 -4.53 -14.01
C LEU A 172 -2.60 -3.73 -14.15
N HIS A 173 -3.61 -4.41 -14.67
CA HIS A 173 -4.97 -3.92 -14.75
C HIS A 173 -5.94 -5.09 -14.56
N GLN A 174 -6.37 -5.34 -13.33
CA GLN A 174 -7.18 -6.50 -12.97
C GLN A 174 -8.48 -6.09 -12.29
N GLU A 175 -9.56 -6.78 -12.62
CA GLU A 175 -10.85 -6.72 -11.92
C GLU A 175 -11.15 -8.13 -11.40
N LEU A 176 -10.96 -8.34 -10.11
CA LEU A 176 -10.96 -9.68 -9.52
C LEU A 176 -12.23 -9.91 -8.70
N PHE A 177 -13.09 -10.82 -9.15
CA PHE A 177 -14.19 -11.33 -8.31
C PHE A 177 -13.65 -12.22 -7.18
N LYS A 178 -14.50 -12.51 -6.20
CA LYS A 178 -14.17 -13.43 -5.11
C LYS A 178 -13.66 -14.78 -5.66
N GLY A 179 -12.52 -15.22 -5.13
CA GLY A 179 -11.83 -16.44 -5.53
C GLY A 179 -10.91 -16.27 -6.74
N ALA A 180 -11.03 -15.18 -7.51
CA ALA A 180 -10.18 -14.93 -8.67
C ALA A 180 -8.78 -14.44 -8.25
N GLU A 181 -7.81 -14.70 -9.12
CA GLU A 181 -6.44 -14.21 -9.02
C GLU A 181 -5.96 -13.69 -10.38
N GLY A 182 -5.02 -12.77 -10.35
CA GLY A 182 -4.47 -12.14 -11.54
C GLY A 182 -3.06 -11.62 -11.31
N GLU A 183 -2.30 -11.51 -12.40
CA GLU A 183 -0.92 -11.06 -12.39
C GLU A 183 -0.72 -9.95 -13.42
N GLY A 184 0.20 -9.04 -13.13
CA GLY A 184 0.57 -7.98 -14.07
C GLY A 184 1.88 -7.31 -13.69
N TYR A 185 2.46 -6.61 -14.66
CA TYR A 185 3.64 -5.79 -14.44
C TYR A 185 3.24 -4.38 -14.07
N ILE A 186 3.92 -3.83 -13.07
CA ILE A 186 4.11 -2.39 -12.94
C ILE A 186 5.50 -2.02 -13.45
N TYR A 187 5.69 -0.75 -13.77
CA TYR A 187 6.95 -0.25 -14.28
C TYR A 187 7.27 1.11 -13.68
N GLN A 188 8.55 1.42 -13.54
CA GLN A 188 9.02 2.71 -13.09
C GLN A 188 10.49 2.84 -13.44
N ASP A 189 10.92 4.01 -13.89
CA ASP A 189 12.34 4.33 -13.94
C ASP A 189 12.82 4.65 -12.52
N VAL A 190 13.90 4.00 -12.08
CA VAL A 190 14.45 4.10 -10.72
C VAL A 190 15.92 4.50 -10.79
N LYS A 191 16.51 4.96 -9.69
CA LYS A 191 17.95 5.21 -9.63
C LYS A 191 18.69 3.87 -9.84
N ILE A 192 19.75 3.90 -10.65
CA ILE A 192 20.58 2.73 -10.92
C ILE A 192 21.04 2.10 -9.60
N GLY A 193 20.78 0.81 -9.43
CA GLY A 193 21.24 0.03 -8.28
C GLY A 193 20.51 0.31 -6.95
N ASP A 194 19.47 1.15 -6.92
CA ASP A 194 18.71 1.42 -5.70
C ASP A 194 17.96 0.17 -5.19
N ASP A 195 17.97 -0.05 -3.88
CA ASP A 195 17.30 -1.17 -3.22
C ASP A 195 15.87 -0.78 -2.80
N PHE A 196 15.06 -0.45 -3.79
CA PHE A 196 13.70 0.00 -3.59
C PHE A 196 12.80 -1.11 -3.02
N LYS A 197 11.71 -0.69 -2.38
CA LYS A 197 10.63 -1.53 -1.86
C LYS A 197 9.39 -1.32 -2.70
N VAL A 198 8.55 -2.34 -2.79
CA VAL A 198 7.22 -2.23 -3.39
C VAL A 198 6.25 -1.86 -2.27
N GLN A 199 5.49 -0.78 -2.46
CA GLN A 199 4.40 -0.38 -1.58
C GLN A 199 3.08 -0.69 -2.28
N PHE A 200 2.25 -1.53 -1.68
CA PHE A 200 0.86 -1.71 -2.04
C PHE A 200 -0.01 -0.83 -1.15
N GLU A 201 -0.90 -0.04 -1.75
CA GLU A 201 -1.85 0.83 -1.08
C GLU A 201 -3.28 0.31 -1.29
N THR A 202 -3.94 0.03 -0.17
CA THR A 202 -5.32 -0.47 -0.15
C THR A 202 -6.31 0.64 -0.54
N HIS A 203 -7.56 0.30 -0.85
CA HIS A 203 -8.60 1.30 -1.14
C HIS A 203 -8.96 2.20 0.05
N GLU A 204 -8.54 1.82 1.26
CA GLU A 204 -8.63 2.64 2.47
C GLU A 204 -7.34 3.42 2.80
N GLY A 205 -6.32 3.38 1.93
CA GLY A 205 -5.06 4.10 2.10
C GLY A 205 -4.08 3.45 3.08
N LYS A 206 -4.28 2.18 3.47
CA LYS A 206 -3.30 1.43 4.25
C LYS A 206 -2.16 0.99 3.33
N LYS A 207 -0.94 1.00 3.85
CA LYS A 207 0.27 0.72 3.07
C LYS A 207 0.97 -0.53 3.58
N VAL A 208 1.24 -1.45 2.66
CA VAL A 208 1.97 -2.69 2.92
C VAL A 208 3.22 -2.73 2.04
N PHE A 209 4.37 -3.01 2.64
CA PHE A 209 5.67 -2.98 1.98
C PHE A 209 6.21 -4.39 1.74
N PHE A 210 6.82 -4.59 0.59
CA PHE A 210 7.42 -5.85 0.14
C PHE A 210 8.87 -5.62 -0.30
N LYS A 211 9.71 -6.63 -0.05
CA LYS A 211 11.07 -6.70 -0.61
C LYS A 211 11.04 -7.10 -2.07
N THR A 212 12.14 -6.82 -2.75
CA THR A 212 12.37 -7.05 -4.18
C THR A 212 13.41 -8.13 -4.46
N LYS A 213 14.03 -8.68 -3.40
CA LYS A 213 15.02 -9.76 -3.40
C LYS A 213 15.10 -10.40 -2.01
#